data_AF-A0AAP0YYH9-F1
#
_entry.id   AF-A0AAP0YYH9-F1
#
_cell.length_a   1.000
_cell.length_b   1.000
_cell.length_c   1.000
_cell.angle_alpha   90.00
_cell.angle_beta   90.00
_cell.angle_gamma   90.00
#
_symmetry.space_group_name_H-M   'P 1'
#
loop_
_entity.id
_entity.type
_entity.pdbx_description
1 polymer ?
#
loop_
_entity_poly.entity_id
_entity_poly.type
_entity_poly.pdbx_seq_one_letter_code
_entity_poly.pdbx_strand_id
1 'polypeptide(L)'
;MINVNPGLAPHGGNQYAAAVYGYDSNRKFVAQNNWLISPRLSGRKQEVTFYVMNIATRTGDTNYAEHFDILYSTEGTDTANFVKIKSEKADGTIAYNESANWKYITVEVPEGAKYFAIHHNTPKGKSYIFGVDDVSYEQVATGADDDITEYVIYRDGKKIASVKGNQQTYTNSRVSGDHVYNVTVMYTSKDGEVNESGFSNDASTSATSVNSVEETPSSYDITNINGVRVRTGAKDKNGLKRGVYIINGKKCVVK
;
A
#
# COMPACT_ATOMS: atom_id res chain seq x y z
N MET A 1 34.81 11.18 -23.02
CA MET A 1 35.22 9.77 -22.93
C MET A 1 34.86 9.08 -24.23
N ILE A 2 35.75 8.30 -24.82
CA ILE A 2 35.41 7.44 -25.96
C ILE A 2 34.55 6.30 -25.42
N ASN A 3 33.35 6.12 -25.95
CA ASN A 3 32.48 5.04 -25.53
C ASN A 3 33.00 3.72 -26.12
N VAL A 4 33.55 2.84 -25.29
CA VAL A 4 34.05 1.53 -25.73
C VAL A 4 32.86 0.59 -25.82
N ASN A 5 32.61 0.04 -27.01
CA ASN A 5 31.48 -0.86 -27.30
C ASN A 5 30.11 -0.26 -26.95
N PRO A 6 29.63 0.76 -27.69
CA PRO A 6 28.37 1.45 -27.37
C PRO A 6 27.14 0.52 -27.37
N GLY A 7 27.18 -0.62 -28.07
CA GLY A 7 26.16 -1.67 -28.04
C GLY A 7 26.07 -2.45 -26.74
N LEU A 8 27.05 -2.30 -25.84
CA LEU A 8 27.09 -2.87 -24.50
C LEU A 8 26.77 -1.83 -23.42
N ALA A 9 26.38 -0.61 -23.78
CA ALA A 9 26.02 0.39 -22.79
C ALA A 9 24.79 -0.07 -21.98
N PRO A 10 24.78 0.10 -20.65
CA PRO A 10 23.58 -0.15 -19.85
C PRO A 10 22.41 0.71 -20.34
N HIS A 11 21.18 0.28 -20.08
CA HIS A 11 20.00 1.10 -20.38
C HIS A 11 19.99 2.31 -19.44
N GLY A 12 20.18 2.04 -18.15
CA GLY A 12 20.27 3.04 -17.08
C GLY A 12 21.52 2.85 -16.21
N GLY A 13 22.07 3.94 -15.68
CA GLY A 13 23.20 3.87 -14.76
C GLY A 13 24.49 3.32 -15.40
N ASN A 14 25.17 2.39 -14.71
CA ASN A 14 26.52 1.93 -15.06
C ASN A 14 26.64 0.40 -15.27
N GLN A 15 25.58 -0.37 -15.03
CA GLN A 15 25.62 -1.83 -14.99
C GLN A 15 24.26 -2.41 -15.41
N TYR A 16 24.27 -3.63 -15.95
CA TYR A 16 23.08 -4.45 -16.22
C TYR A 16 23.44 -5.92 -16.02
N ALA A 17 22.44 -6.80 -15.90
CA ALA A 17 22.65 -8.24 -15.81
C ALA A 17 22.77 -8.85 -17.20
N ALA A 18 23.71 -9.79 -17.40
CA ALA A 18 23.91 -10.41 -18.71
C ALA A 18 24.17 -11.91 -18.61
N ALA A 19 23.61 -12.68 -19.55
CA ALA A 19 23.99 -14.06 -19.82
C ALA A 19 24.67 -14.13 -21.19
N VAL A 20 25.93 -14.56 -21.21
CA VAL A 20 26.70 -14.76 -22.44
C VAL A 20 26.50 -16.20 -22.93
N TYR A 21 26.57 -16.42 -24.24
CA TYR A 21 26.51 -17.76 -24.84
C TYR A 21 27.44 -18.76 -24.12
N GLY A 22 26.99 -20.01 -24.04
CA GLY A 22 27.67 -21.06 -23.27
C GLY A 22 28.36 -22.12 -24.12
N TYR A 23 29.39 -22.75 -23.54
CA TYR A 23 30.03 -23.96 -24.06
C TYR A 23 29.94 -25.11 -23.06
N ASP A 24 29.91 -26.33 -23.56
CA ASP A 24 30.19 -27.53 -22.75
C ASP A 24 31.70 -27.78 -22.58
N SER A 25 32.07 -28.82 -21.84
CA SER A 25 33.47 -29.22 -21.59
C SER A 25 34.25 -29.56 -22.88
N ASN A 26 33.54 -29.83 -23.98
CA ASN A 26 34.11 -30.13 -25.30
C ASN A 26 34.12 -28.92 -26.24
N ARG A 27 33.88 -27.70 -25.70
CA ARG A 27 33.80 -26.45 -26.46
C ARG A 27 32.71 -26.45 -27.54
N LYS A 28 31.62 -27.19 -27.34
CA LYS A 28 30.45 -27.11 -28.21
C LYS A 28 29.45 -26.14 -27.61
N PHE A 29 28.83 -25.31 -28.45
CA PHE A 29 27.74 -24.44 -28.01
C PHE A 29 26.65 -25.27 -27.31
N VAL A 30 25.99 -24.67 -26.32
CA VAL A 30 24.83 -25.26 -25.64
C VAL A 30 23.60 -24.39 -25.81
N ALA A 31 22.43 -25.00 -25.68
CA ALA A 31 21.20 -24.24 -25.53
C ALA A 31 21.24 -23.48 -24.20
N GLN A 32 20.65 -22.30 -24.19
CA GLN A 32 20.56 -21.47 -23.02
C GLN A 32 19.43 -21.99 -22.12
N ASN A 33 19.68 -21.96 -20.81
CA ASN A 33 18.72 -22.39 -19.79
C ASN A 33 19.04 -21.65 -18.49
N ASN A 34 19.03 -20.33 -18.55
CA ASN A 34 19.41 -19.47 -17.42
C ASN A 34 18.16 -18.85 -16.81
N TRP A 35 18.07 -18.86 -15.48
CA TRP A 35 16.92 -18.35 -14.74
C TRP A 35 17.32 -17.13 -13.93
N LEU A 36 16.59 -16.04 -14.10
CA LEU A 36 16.62 -14.88 -13.22
C LEU A 36 15.28 -14.83 -12.48
N ILE A 37 15.31 -15.11 -11.18
CA ILE A 37 14.12 -15.17 -10.33
C ILE A 37 14.13 -13.99 -9.37
N SER A 38 13.00 -13.31 -9.24
CA SER A 38 12.86 -12.15 -8.37
C SER A 38 12.99 -12.51 -6.88
N PRO A 39 13.28 -11.52 -6.01
CA PRO A 39 12.84 -11.55 -4.62
C PRO A 39 11.32 -11.72 -4.49
N ARG A 40 10.84 -11.94 -3.26
CA ARG A 40 9.40 -12.14 -3.02
C ARG A 40 8.59 -10.89 -3.37
N LEU A 41 7.55 -11.07 -4.15
CA LEU A 41 6.59 -10.05 -4.55
C LEU A 41 5.55 -9.78 -3.47
N SER A 42 4.84 -8.67 -3.60
CA SER A 42 3.78 -8.25 -2.69
C SER A 42 2.59 -9.22 -2.61
N GLY A 43 2.42 -10.10 -3.61
CA GLY A 43 1.23 -10.93 -3.76
C GLY A 43 0.04 -10.19 -4.37
N ARG A 44 0.10 -8.86 -4.53
CA ARG A 44 -0.91 -8.11 -5.26
C ARG A 44 -0.72 -8.28 -6.76
N LYS A 45 -1.83 -8.24 -7.48
CA LYS A 45 -1.82 -8.07 -8.94
C LYS A 45 -1.05 -6.80 -9.29
N GLN A 46 -0.07 -6.91 -10.18
CA GLN A 46 0.84 -5.81 -10.49
C GLN A 46 1.39 -5.90 -11.93
N GLU A 47 1.86 -4.77 -12.44
CA GLU A 47 2.65 -4.71 -13.67
C GLU A 47 4.14 -4.81 -13.32
N VAL A 48 4.85 -5.72 -13.98
CA VAL A 48 6.31 -5.85 -13.93
C VAL A 48 6.89 -5.35 -15.25
N THR A 49 7.93 -4.53 -15.15
CA THR A 49 8.57 -3.92 -16.32
C THR A 49 10.07 -4.10 -16.29
N PHE A 50 10.69 -4.21 -17.46
CA PHE A 50 12.13 -4.35 -17.59
C PHE A 50 12.57 -4.11 -19.03
N TYR A 51 13.87 -3.93 -19.25
CA TYR A 51 14.48 -3.88 -20.57
C TYR A 51 15.26 -5.15 -20.84
N VAL A 52 15.23 -5.60 -22.09
CA VAL A 52 16.06 -6.70 -22.58
C VAL A 52 16.88 -6.26 -23.78
N MET A 53 18.06 -6.85 -23.96
CA MET A 53 18.87 -6.61 -25.16
C MET A 53 19.55 -7.88 -25.68
N ASN A 54 19.86 -7.83 -26.98
CA ASN A 54 20.80 -8.70 -27.65
C ASN A 54 21.82 -7.85 -28.44
N ILE A 55 22.84 -8.49 -29.01
CA ILE A 55 23.82 -7.80 -29.86
C ILE A 55 23.66 -8.25 -31.30
N ALA A 56 23.50 -7.30 -32.21
CA ALA A 56 23.61 -7.53 -33.65
C ALA A 56 25.04 -7.24 -34.13
N THR A 57 25.63 -8.15 -34.91
CA THR A 57 27.01 -7.99 -35.41
C THR A 57 27.13 -6.90 -36.48
N ARG A 58 26.01 -6.62 -37.15
CA ARG A 58 25.82 -5.59 -38.17
C ARG A 58 24.37 -5.16 -38.18
N THR A 59 24.10 -3.98 -38.72
CA THR A 59 22.75 -3.46 -38.79
C THR A 59 21.83 -4.38 -39.59
N GLY A 60 20.71 -4.77 -39.00
CA GLY A 60 19.74 -5.72 -39.57
C GLY A 60 20.01 -7.20 -39.27
N ASP A 61 21.10 -7.56 -38.57
CA ASP A 61 21.39 -8.95 -38.21
C ASP A 61 20.47 -9.45 -37.09
N THR A 62 19.79 -10.57 -37.35
CA THR A 62 18.84 -11.23 -36.43
C THR A 62 19.28 -12.62 -36.01
N ASN A 63 20.48 -13.06 -36.43
CA ASN A 63 20.98 -14.41 -36.13
C ASN A 63 21.13 -14.71 -34.64
N TYR A 64 21.25 -13.64 -33.84
CA TYR A 64 21.49 -13.69 -32.40
C TYR A 64 20.37 -13.00 -31.60
N ALA A 65 19.14 -13.04 -32.12
CA ALA A 65 17.98 -12.69 -31.31
C ALA A 65 17.86 -13.68 -30.14
N GLU A 66 17.78 -13.16 -28.92
CA GLU A 66 17.71 -13.96 -27.70
C GLU A 66 16.25 -14.25 -27.35
N HIS A 67 15.95 -15.51 -27.05
CA HIS A 67 14.62 -15.96 -26.68
C HIS A 67 14.50 -16.15 -25.17
N PHE A 68 13.36 -15.76 -24.61
CA PHE A 68 13.09 -15.98 -23.21
C PHE A 68 11.60 -16.17 -22.93
N ASP A 69 11.32 -16.86 -21.83
CA ASP A 69 10.00 -16.95 -21.24
C ASP A 69 9.89 -15.99 -20.05
N ILE A 70 8.69 -15.46 -19.85
CA ILE A 70 8.31 -14.67 -18.68
C ILE A 70 7.31 -15.51 -17.88
N LEU A 71 7.61 -15.75 -16.61
CA LEU A 71 6.85 -16.67 -15.77
C LEU A 71 6.58 -16.07 -14.39
N TYR A 72 5.68 -16.70 -13.65
CA TYR A 72 5.44 -16.42 -12.24
C TYR A 72 5.29 -17.71 -11.43
N SER A 73 5.48 -17.64 -10.12
CA SER A 73 5.13 -18.72 -9.19
C SER A 73 4.34 -18.16 -8.01
N THR A 74 3.31 -18.89 -7.56
CA THR A 74 2.56 -18.64 -6.33
C THR A 74 3.13 -19.41 -5.12
N GLU A 75 4.15 -20.24 -5.37
CA GLU A 75 4.77 -21.14 -4.40
C GLU A 75 6.19 -20.69 -4.04
N GLY A 76 7.19 -21.54 -4.24
CA GLY A 76 8.61 -21.27 -4.03
C GLY A 76 9.38 -20.96 -5.31
N THR A 77 10.71 -21.01 -5.23
CA THR A 77 11.63 -20.69 -6.35
C THR A 77 12.13 -21.91 -7.11
N ASP A 78 11.55 -23.10 -6.89
CA ASP A 78 11.78 -24.26 -7.75
C ASP A 78 11.25 -23.96 -9.16
N THR A 79 12.05 -24.21 -10.20
CA THR A 79 11.70 -23.91 -11.59
C THR A 79 10.47 -24.69 -12.07
N ALA A 80 10.17 -25.83 -11.45
CA ALA A 80 8.94 -26.60 -11.72
C ALA A 80 7.65 -25.87 -11.27
N ASN A 81 7.75 -24.92 -10.32
CA ASN A 81 6.60 -24.18 -9.79
C ASN A 81 6.22 -22.96 -10.63
N PHE A 82 6.96 -22.68 -11.70
CA PHE A 82 6.72 -21.51 -12.53
C PHE A 82 5.71 -21.78 -13.65
N VAL A 83 4.69 -20.94 -13.71
CA VAL A 83 3.69 -20.91 -14.75
C VAL A 83 4.07 -19.86 -15.77
N LYS A 84 4.18 -20.26 -17.03
CA LYS A 84 4.53 -19.36 -18.13
C LYS A 84 3.38 -18.37 -18.41
N ILE A 85 3.73 -17.09 -18.51
CA ILE A 85 2.81 -16.02 -18.95
C ILE A 85 2.91 -15.86 -20.47
N LYS A 86 4.12 -15.61 -20.98
CA LYS A 86 4.38 -15.45 -22.42
C LYS A 86 5.84 -15.73 -22.76
N SER A 87 6.12 -15.89 -24.05
CA SER A 87 7.47 -15.92 -24.62
C SER A 87 7.72 -14.65 -25.41
N GLU A 88 8.94 -14.12 -25.33
CA GLU A 88 9.37 -12.89 -26.00
C GLU A 88 10.78 -13.07 -26.55
N LYS A 89 11.27 -12.03 -27.26
CA LYS A 89 12.65 -11.98 -27.75
C LYS A 89 13.28 -10.62 -27.53
N ALA A 90 14.58 -10.62 -27.26
CA ALA A 90 15.45 -9.48 -27.47
C ALA A 90 16.00 -9.57 -28.90
N ASP A 91 15.48 -8.73 -29.78
CA ASP A 91 15.57 -8.86 -31.24
C ASP A 91 16.04 -7.56 -31.91
N GLY A 92 16.75 -6.72 -31.18
CA GLY A 92 17.28 -5.49 -31.75
C GLY A 92 18.37 -5.76 -32.78
N THR A 93 18.44 -4.85 -33.73
CA THR A 93 19.18 -5.02 -34.98
C THR A 93 20.23 -3.94 -35.21
N ILE A 94 20.45 -3.01 -34.27
CA ILE A 94 21.49 -1.98 -34.39
C ILE A 94 22.85 -2.63 -34.15
N ALA A 95 23.85 -2.31 -34.97
CA ALA A 95 25.16 -2.91 -34.82
C ALA A 95 25.78 -2.59 -33.45
N TYR A 96 26.52 -3.55 -32.89
CA TYR A 96 27.14 -3.45 -31.55
C TYR A 96 28.10 -2.25 -31.36
N ASN A 97 28.64 -1.74 -32.46
CA ASN A 97 29.56 -0.60 -32.47
C ASN A 97 28.84 0.73 -32.69
N GLU A 98 27.51 0.74 -32.80
CA GLU A 98 26.68 1.93 -32.98
C GLU A 98 25.91 2.29 -31.70
N SER A 99 25.03 1.40 -31.21
CA SER A 99 24.19 1.64 -30.03
C SER A 99 23.65 0.35 -29.43
N ALA A 100 23.25 0.39 -28.15
CA ALA A 100 22.61 -0.72 -27.46
C ALA A 100 21.17 -0.94 -27.97
N ASN A 101 20.75 -2.21 -27.94
CA ASN A 101 19.48 -2.70 -28.48
C ASN A 101 18.46 -2.97 -27.36
N TRP A 102 18.19 -1.98 -26.51
CA TRP A 102 17.25 -2.14 -25.41
C TRP A 102 15.80 -2.13 -25.89
N LYS A 103 15.06 -3.19 -25.56
CA LYS A 103 13.64 -3.36 -25.81
C LYS A 103 12.89 -3.38 -24.49
N TYR A 104 11.93 -2.48 -24.35
CA TYR A 104 11.06 -2.42 -23.17
C TYR A 104 10.04 -3.56 -23.17
N ILE A 105 9.91 -4.23 -22.04
CA ILE A 105 8.94 -5.29 -21.79
C ILE A 105 8.04 -4.86 -20.62
N THR A 106 6.74 -5.07 -20.80
CA THR A 106 5.74 -5.02 -19.74
C THR A 106 4.98 -6.35 -19.69
N VAL A 107 4.64 -6.77 -18.48
CA VAL A 107 3.83 -7.96 -18.20
C VAL A 107 2.97 -7.74 -16.95
N GLU A 108 1.73 -8.18 -17.00
CA GLU A 108 0.87 -8.26 -15.82
C GLU A 108 1.11 -9.59 -15.10
N VAL A 109 1.42 -9.53 -13.81
CA VAL A 109 1.55 -10.68 -12.92
C VAL A 109 0.28 -10.78 -12.05
N PRO A 110 -0.35 -11.97 -11.94
CA PRO A 110 -1.63 -12.10 -11.26
C PRO A 110 -1.51 -11.96 -9.73
N GLU A 111 -2.65 -11.71 -9.08
CA GLU A 111 -2.78 -11.78 -7.63
C GLU A 111 -2.38 -13.17 -7.11
N GLY A 112 -1.73 -13.22 -5.95
CA GLY A 112 -1.19 -14.43 -5.33
C GLY A 112 0.21 -14.83 -5.81
N ALA A 113 0.75 -14.19 -6.86
CA ALA A 113 2.12 -14.44 -7.29
C ALA A 113 3.14 -14.01 -6.23
N LYS A 114 4.05 -14.93 -5.88
CA LYS A 114 5.13 -14.70 -4.92
C LYS A 114 6.45 -14.38 -5.60
N TYR A 115 6.64 -14.82 -6.83
CA TYR A 115 7.87 -14.61 -7.60
C TYR A 115 7.53 -14.41 -9.08
N PHE A 116 8.30 -13.58 -9.79
CA PHE A 116 8.37 -13.61 -11.25
C PHE A 116 9.74 -14.11 -11.70
N ALA A 117 9.82 -14.62 -12.92
CA ALA A 117 11.08 -15.07 -13.51
C ALA A 117 11.21 -14.70 -14.98
N ILE A 118 12.45 -14.46 -15.39
CA ILE A 118 12.88 -14.39 -16.78
C ILE A 118 13.73 -15.64 -17.03
N HIS A 119 13.26 -16.51 -17.93
CA HIS A 119 13.93 -17.75 -18.29
C HIS A 119 14.50 -17.63 -19.70
N HIS A 120 15.80 -17.41 -19.78
CA HIS A 120 16.55 -17.34 -21.03
C HIS A 120 16.72 -18.76 -21.61
N ASN A 121 16.13 -18.98 -22.80
CA ASN A 121 15.95 -20.31 -23.40
C ASN A 121 16.35 -20.39 -24.89
N THR A 122 17.25 -19.50 -25.34
CA THR A 122 17.75 -19.47 -26.73
C THR A 122 18.37 -20.81 -27.16
N PRO A 123 18.02 -21.33 -28.36
CA PRO A 123 18.61 -22.56 -28.88
C PRO A 123 20.13 -22.50 -29.04
N LYS A 124 20.75 -23.69 -29.03
CA LYS A 124 22.19 -23.86 -29.26
C LYS A 124 22.67 -23.14 -30.52
N GLY A 125 23.74 -22.36 -30.39
CA GLY A 125 24.40 -21.68 -31.51
C GLY A 125 23.63 -20.48 -32.06
N LYS A 126 22.61 -19.99 -31.35
CA LYS A 126 21.81 -18.80 -31.70
C LYS A 126 21.86 -17.70 -30.64
N SER A 127 22.58 -17.91 -29.54
CA SER A 127 22.77 -16.92 -28.48
C SER A 127 24.11 -16.20 -28.65
N TYR A 128 24.17 -14.97 -28.20
CA TYR A 128 25.40 -14.20 -28.06
C TYR A 128 25.48 -13.54 -26.67
N ILE A 129 24.64 -12.54 -26.40
CA ILE A 129 24.51 -11.92 -25.07
C ILE A 129 23.03 -11.57 -24.88
N PHE A 130 22.43 -12.08 -23.81
CA PHE A 130 21.11 -11.68 -23.34
C PHE A 130 21.27 -10.74 -22.14
N GLY A 131 20.99 -9.46 -22.35
CA GLY A 131 21.02 -8.44 -21.30
C GLY A 131 19.64 -8.18 -20.71
N VAL A 132 19.58 -7.89 -19.41
CA VAL A 132 18.39 -7.46 -18.68
C VAL A 132 18.75 -6.26 -17.82
N ASP A 133 17.94 -5.21 -17.85
CA ASP A 133 18.17 -3.99 -17.09
C ASP A 133 16.87 -3.34 -16.60
N ASP A 134 17.00 -2.45 -15.60
CA ASP A 134 15.92 -1.61 -15.04
C ASP A 134 14.63 -2.39 -14.71
N VAL A 135 14.77 -3.51 -14.00
CA VAL A 135 13.62 -4.34 -13.62
C VAL A 135 12.84 -3.70 -12.47
N SER A 136 11.56 -3.42 -12.70
CA SER A 136 10.65 -2.80 -11.73
C SER A 136 9.48 -3.72 -11.40
N TYR A 137 9.23 -3.89 -10.10
CA TYR A 137 8.18 -4.72 -9.53
C TYR A 137 7.90 -4.29 -8.09
N GLU A 138 6.72 -4.64 -7.60
CA GLU A 138 6.29 -4.41 -6.23
C GLU A 138 6.68 -5.61 -5.35
N GLN A 139 7.68 -5.39 -4.50
CA GLN A 139 8.16 -6.36 -3.52
C GLN A 139 7.21 -6.50 -2.33
N VAL A 140 7.34 -7.63 -1.64
CA VAL A 140 6.78 -7.77 -0.30
C VAL A 140 7.32 -6.66 0.61
N ALA A 141 6.46 -6.10 1.45
CA ALA A 141 6.89 -5.15 2.47
C ALA A 141 7.88 -5.81 3.45
N THR A 142 8.88 -5.04 3.88
CA THR A 142 9.77 -5.43 4.99
C THR A 142 8.93 -5.76 6.22
N GLY A 143 9.23 -6.88 6.87
CA GLY A 143 8.53 -7.35 8.05
C GLY A 143 7.15 -7.98 7.79
N ALA A 144 6.76 -8.22 6.54
CA ALA A 144 5.50 -8.90 6.22
C ALA A 144 5.41 -10.35 6.73
N ASP A 145 6.54 -10.94 7.11
CA ASP A 145 6.62 -12.26 7.76
C ASP A 145 6.94 -12.18 9.25
N ASP A 146 7.03 -10.96 9.81
CA ASP A 146 7.33 -10.80 11.22
C ASP A 146 6.11 -11.19 12.05
N ASP A 147 6.37 -11.77 13.22
CA ASP A 147 5.30 -12.22 14.10
C ASP A 147 4.75 -11.03 14.88
N ILE A 148 3.49 -10.66 14.61
CA ILE A 148 2.82 -9.60 15.36
C ILE A 148 2.51 -10.13 16.76
N THR A 149 3.20 -9.58 17.77
CA THR A 149 3.08 -10.04 19.15
C THR A 149 2.00 -9.25 19.91
N GLU A 150 1.93 -7.94 19.70
CA GLU A 150 0.98 -7.05 20.37
C GLU A 150 0.55 -5.87 19.51
N TYR A 151 -0.63 -5.32 19.81
CA TYR A 151 -1.00 -3.95 19.45
C TYR A 151 -0.96 -3.09 20.71
N VAL A 152 -0.29 -1.95 20.67
CA VAL A 152 -0.20 -1.00 21.79
C VAL A 152 -1.14 0.16 21.51
N ILE A 153 -2.07 0.42 22.43
CA ILE A 153 -3.10 1.43 22.30
C ILE A 153 -2.66 2.69 23.05
N TYR A 154 -2.67 3.82 22.34
CA TYR A 154 -2.37 5.13 22.88
C TYR A 154 -3.61 6.02 22.89
N ARG A 155 -3.70 6.88 23.90
CA ARG A 155 -4.67 7.97 23.99
C ARG A 155 -3.92 9.25 24.35
N ASP A 156 -4.09 10.30 23.55
CA ASP A 156 -3.42 11.59 23.70
C ASP A 156 -1.90 11.43 23.84
N GLY A 157 -1.32 10.56 23.00
CA GLY A 157 0.12 10.24 22.99
C GLY A 157 0.61 9.37 24.16
N LYS A 158 -0.26 8.91 25.07
CA LYS A 158 0.11 8.05 26.20
C LYS A 158 -0.40 6.62 26.02
N LYS A 159 0.47 5.64 26.25
CA LYS A 159 0.08 4.22 26.28
C LYS A 159 -0.97 4.00 27.36
N ILE A 160 -2.11 3.41 26.99
CA ILE A 160 -3.19 3.07 27.92
C ILE A 160 -3.43 1.56 28.05
N ALA A 161 -3.04 0.78 27.04
CA ALA A 161 -3.17 -0.68 27.04
C ALA A 161 -2.29 -1.32 25.97
N SER A 162 -2.14 -2.65 26.03
CA SER A 162 -1.80 -3.47 24.87
C SER A 162 -2.70 -4.70 24.81
N VAL A 163 -2.89 -5.24 23.61
CA VAL A 163 -3.61 -6.48 23.34
C VAL A 163 -2.73 -7.41 22.51
N LYS A 164 -3.00 -8.71 22.54
CA LYS A 164 -2.23 -9.70 21.76
C LYS A 164 -2.37 -9.44 20.26
N GLY A 165 -1.38 -9.83 19.47
CA GLY A 165 -1.35 -9.63 18.02
C GLY A 165 -2.48 -10.30 17.24
N ASN A 166 -3.15 -11.29 17.82
CA ASN A 166 -4.35 -11.91 17.25
C ASN A 166 -5.67 -11.26 17.72
N GLN A 167 -5.62 -10.22 18.56
CA GLN A 167 -6.77 -9.49 19.07
C GLN A 167 -6.86 -8.12 18.40
N GLN A 168 -7.92 -7.91 17.64
CA GLN A 168 -8.13 -6.70 16.83
C GLN A 168 -9.08 -5.69 17.47
N THR A 169 -9.50 -5.91 18.72
CA THR A 169 -10.45 -5.07 19.44
C THR A 169 -9.99 -4.74 20.85
N TYR A 170 -10.20 -3.49 21.25
CA TYR A 170 -9.99 -2.99 22.61
C TYR A 170 -11.10 -2.01 22.96
N THR A 171 -11.63 -2.07 24.18
CA THR A 171 -12.70 -1.18 24.65
C THR A 171 -12.20 -0.29 25.78
N ASN A 172 -12.12 1.01 25.54
CA ASN A 172 -11.80 2.00 26.57
C ASN A 172 -13.08 2.55 27.20
N SER A 173 -13.49 2.02 28.35
CA SER A 173 -14.74 2.41 29.02
C SER A 173 -14.58 3.63 29.95
N ARG A 174 -15.69 4.35 30.17
CA ARG A 174 -15.80 5.46 31.15
C ARG A 174 -14.85 6.63 30.86
N VAL A 175 -14.71 6.97 29.59
CA VAL A 175 -13.88 8.09 29.12
C VAL A 175 -14.77 9.31 28.88
N SER A 176 -14.33 10.49 29.32
CA SER A 176 -15.03 11.77 29.16
C SER A 176 -14.15 12.78 28.44
N GLY A 177 -14.75 13.58 27.56
CA GLY A 177 -14.03 14.60 26.80
C GLY A 177 -13.53 14.07 25.45
N ASP A 178 -12.88 14.98 24.73
CA ASP A 178 -12.32 14.72 23.41
C ASP A 178 -10.96 14.05 23.55
N HIS A 179 -10.69 13.06 22.69
CA HIS A 179 -9.47 12.29 22.73
C HIS A 179 -9.03 11.88 21.33
N VAL A 180 -7.72 11.73 21.17
CA VAL A 180 -7.11 11.13 19.98
C VAL A 180 -6.50 9.79 20.35
N TYR A 181 -6.80 8.78 19.56
CA TYR A 181 -6.27 7.43 19.71
C TYR A 181 -5.36 7.07 18.55
N ASN A 182 -4.29 6.34 18.86
CA ASN A 182 -3.40 5.73 17.89
C ASN A 182 -3.04 4.32 18.34
N VAL A 183 -2.61 3.48 17.40
CA VAL A 183 -2.10 2.14 17.66
C VAL A 183 -0.71 2.00 17.05
N THR A 184 0.20 1.34 17.77
CA THR A 184 1.44 0.79 17.21
C THR A 184 1.39 -0.73 17.25
N VAL A 185 2.25 -1.38 16.47
CA VAL A 185 2.38 -2.83 16.39
C VAL A 185 3.72 -3.22 16.98
N MET A 186 3.71 -4.13 17.95
CA MET A 186 4.89 -4.87 18.38
C MET A 186 5.03 -6.10 17.49
N TYR A 187 6.21 -6.33 16.96
CA TYR A 187 6.49 -7.49 16.11
C TYR A 187 7.89 -8.04 16.37
N THR A 188 8.04 -9.35 16.17
CA THR A 188 9.33 -10.04 16.28
C THR A 188 9.79 -10.42 14.88
N SER A 189 10.97 -9.93 14.48
CA SER A 189 11.56 -10.29 13.19
C SER A 189 11.96 -11.77 13.16
N LYS A 190 12.22 -12.29 11.96
CA LYS A 190 12.75 -13.66 11.80
C LYS A 190 14.05 -13.92 12.56
N ASP A 191 14.85 -12.88 12.77
CA ASP A 191 16.12 -12.95 13.50
C ASP A 191 15.93 -12.81 15.02
N GLY A 192 14.68 -12.68 15.49
CA GLY A 192 14.32 -12.59 16.90
C GLY A 192 14.36 -11.18 17.48
N GLU A 193 14.55 -10.15 16.65
CA GLU A 193 14.53 -8.75 17.12
C GLU A 193 13.10 -8.28 17.36
N VAL A 194 12.86 -7.73 18.55
CA VAL A 194 11.56 -7.16 18.93
C VAL A 194 11.55 -5.68 18.59
N ASN A 195 10.60 -5.27 17.75
CA ASN A 195 10.47 -3.92 17.23
C ASN A 195 9.06 -3.36 17.47
N GLU A 196 8.93 -2.03 17.48
CA GLU A 196 7.65 -1.31 17.52
C GLU A 196 7.51 -0.47 16.25
N SER A 197 6.33 -0.47 15.64
CA SER A 197 6.04 0.37 14.48
C SER A 197 5.91 1.86 14.85
N GLY A 198 5.84 2.73 13.83
CA GLY A 198 5.28 4.07 14.02
C GLY A 198 3.79 4.04 14.39
N PHE A 199 3.27 5.17 14.84
CA PHE A 199 1.84 5.35 15.12
C PHE A 199 0.98 5.18 13.86
N SER A 200 -0.20 4.59 14.04
CA SER A 200 -1.30 4.65 13.06
C SER A 200 -1.77 6.09 12.84
N ASN A 201 -2.68 6.27 11.88
CA ASN A 201 -3.48 7.49 11.79
C ASN A 201 -4.29 7.74 13.08
N ASP A 202 -4.66 9.00 13.28
CA ASP A 202 -5.49 9.44 14.41
C ASP A 202 -6.92 8.90 14.28
N ALA A 203 -7.45 8.41 15.39
CA ALA A 203 -8.86 8.14 15.59
C ALA A 203 -9.39 9.06 16.70
N SER A 204 -10.18 10.06 16.32
CA SER A 204 -10.63 11.11 17.25
C SER A 204 -12.07 10.87 17.72
N THR A 205 -12.31 11.11 19.00
CA THR A 205 -13.67 11.15 19.58
C THR A 205 -14.00 12.58 19.99
N SER A 206 -15.22 13.03 19.67
CA SER A 206 -15.77 14.29 20.16
C SER A 206 -16.94 14.04 21.10
N ALA A 207 -16.84 14.54 22.33
CA ALA A 207 -17.91 14.48 23.31
C ALA A 207 -18.82 15.69 23.12
N THR A 208 -20.07 15.46 22.69
CA THR A 208 -21.11 16.49 22.73
C THR A 208 -21.79 16.45 24.09
N SER A 209 -21.67 17.54 24.85
CA SER A 209 -22.43 17.72 26.08
C SER A 209 -23.83 18.26 25.76
N VAL A 210 -24.79 17.94 26.63
CA VAL A 210 -26.05 18.68 26.72
C VAL A 210 -25.81 19.88 27.62
N ASN A 211 -25.80 21.09 27.06
CA ASN A 211 -25.55 22.32 27.83
C ASN A 211 -26.70 22.67 28.80
N SER A 212 -27.94 22.34 28.45
CA SER A 212 -29.11 22.47 29.32
C SER A 212 -30.30 21.68 28.77
N VAL A 213 -31.22 21.28 29.65
CA VAL A 213 -32.57 20.81 29.30
C VAL A 213 -33.52 21.90 29.75
N GLU A 214 -33.99 22.74 28.80
CA GLU A 214 -35.01 23.74 29.09
C GLU A 214 -36.40 23.16 28.81
N GLU A 215 -37.16 22.89 29.88
CA GLU A 215 -38.58 22.61 29.75
C GLU A 215 -39.28 23.92 29.34
N THR A 216 -39.72 24.01 28.08
CA THR A 216 -40.57 25.11 27.62
C THR A 216 -42.02 24.67 27.82
N PRO A 217 -42.75 25.17 28.82
CA PRO A 217 -44.14 24.78 29.01
C PRO A 217 -44.95 25.23 27.80
N SER A 218 -45.72 24.32 27.21
CA SER A 218 -46.62 24.62 26.07
C SER A 218 -47.78 25.54 26.46
N SER A 219 -47.98 25.77 27.75
CA SER A 219 -48.99 26.65 28.30
C SER A 219 -48.61 27.14 29.70
N TYR A 220 -49.13 28.31 30.09
CA TYR A 220 -48.83 28.96 31.35
C TYR A 220 -50.10 29.26 32.13
N ASP A 221 -50.08 28.94 33.42
CA ASP A 221 -51.01 29.54 34.37
C ASP A 221 -50.45 30.89 34.82
N ILE A 222 -51.30 31.91 34.79
CA ILE A 222 -50.92 33.31 35.08
C ILE A 222 -51.72 33.77 36.27
N THR A 223 -51.04 34.11 37.36
CA THR A 223 -51.61 34.67 38.59
C THR A 223 -51.18 36.12 38.77
N ASN A 224 -52.06 36.97 39.31
CA ASN A 224 -51.66 38.31 39.77
C ASN A 224 -50.94 38.22 41.12
N ILE A 225 -50.38 39.34 41.60
CA ILE A 225 -49.66 39.39 42.87
C ILE A 225 -50.51 39.11 44.11
N ASN A 226 -51.85 39.17 43.99
CA ASN A 226 -52.79 38.85 45.06
C ASN A 226 -53.16 37.36 45.07
N GLY A 227 -52.48 36.53 44.27
CA GLY A 227 -52.72 35.08 44.19
C GLY A 227 -53.97 34.69 43.36
N VAL A 228 -54.62 35.65 42.70
CA VAL A 228 -55.79 35.37 41.86
C VAL A 228 -55.33 34.86 40.50
N ARG A 229 -55.83 33.68 40.09
CA ARG A 229 -55.54 33.13 38.76
C ARG A 229 -56.29 33.92 37.70
N VAL A 230 -55.54 34.57 36.82
CA VAL A 230 -56.01 35.46 35.76
C VAL A 230 -56.19 34.71 34.44
N ARG A 231 -55.33 33.72 34.16
CA ARG A 231 -55.46 32.81 33.01
C ARG A 231 -54.96 31.41 33.36
N THR A 232 -55.54 30.42 32.71
CA THR A 232 -55.15 29.00 32.82
C THR A 232 -54.77 28.52 31.42
N GLY A 233 -53.66 27.80 31.30
CA GLY A 233 -53.23 27.23 30.01
C GLY A 233 -52.98 28.26 28.90
N ALA A 234 -52.55 29.48 29.24
CA ALA A 234 -52.29 30.53 28.27
C ALA A 234 -51.09 30.18 27.39
N LYS A 235 -51.22 30.35 26.07
CA LYS A 235 -50.10 30.13 25.12
C LYS A 235 -49.16 31.33 25.02
N ASP A 236 -49.66 32.52 25.35
CA ASP A 236 -48.91 33.78 25.32
C ASP A 236 -49.34 34.73 26.46
N LYS A 237 -48.67 35.88 26.53
CA LYS A 237 -48.90 36.94 27.52
C LYS A 237 -49.76 38.09 26.96
N ASN A 238 -50.35 37.92 25.78
CA ASN A 238 -50.96 39.02 25.04
C ASN A 238 -52.31 39.43 25.64
N GLY A 239 -52.58 40.73 25.70
CA GLY A 239 -53.82 41.28 26.26
C GLY A 239 -53.91 41.21 27.79
N LEU A 240 -52.81 40.90 28.50
CA LEU A 240 -52.71 41.21 29.91
C LEU A 240 -52.65 42.73 30.08
N LYS A 241 -53.37 43.26 31.08
CA LYS A 241 -53.26 44.67 31.44
C LYS A 241 -51.88 44.94 32.04
N ARG A 242 -51.44 46.19 31.99
CA ARG A 242 -50.19 46.64 32.65
C ARG A 242 -50.22 46.24 34.13
N GLY A 243 -49.15 45.57 34.59
CA GLY A 243 -49.10 45.05 35.96
C GLY A 243 -48.03 43.98 36.17
N VAL A 244 -48.01 43.43 37.39
CA VAL A 244 -47.08 42.38 37.81
C VAL A 244 -47.82 41.05 37.94
N TYR A 245 -47.24 40.00 37.36
CA TYR A 245 -47.80 38.65 37.33
C TYR A 245 -46.76 37.61 37.74
N ILE A 246 -47.21 36.47 38.24
CA ILE A 246 -46.40 35.26 38.37
C ILE A 246 -46.76 34.34 37.20
N ILE A 247 -45.78 34.00 36.38
CA ILE A 247 -45.91 33.14 35.20
C ILE A 247 -44.84 32.07 35.29
N ASN A 248 -45.25 30.81 35.35
CA ASN A 248 -44.35 29.67 35.55
C ASN A 248 -43.40 29.86 36.76
N GLY A 249 -43.97 30.26 37.91
CA GLY A 249 -43.22 30.52 39.14
C GLY A 249 -42.31 31.75 39.12
N LYS A 250 -42.22 32.49 38.01
CA LYS A 250 -41.36 33.69 37.87
C LYS A 250 -42.18 34.97 37.80
N LYS A 251 -41.72 36.01 38.50
CA LYS A 251 -42.28 37.36 38.43
C LYS A 251 -42.05 37.97 37.03
N CYS A 252 -43.12 38.40 36.39
CA CYS A 252 -43.12 39.08 35.09
C CYS A 252 -43.81 40.44 35.21
N VAL A 253 -43.22 41.49 34.65
CA VAL A 253 -43.82 42.84 34.58
C VAL A 253 -44.32 43.08 33.17
N VAL A 254 -45.64 43.25 33.02
CA VAL A 254 -46.28 43.67 31.76
C VAL A 254 -46.33 45.20 31.77
N LYS A 255 -45.60 45.83 30.86
CA LYS A 255 -45.49 47.28 30.71
C LYS A 255 -46.47 47.84 29.69
#